data_AF-A0A952R6C5-F1
#
_entry.id   AF-A0A952R6C5-F1
#
_cell.length_a   1.000
_cell.length_b   1.000
_cell.length_c   1.000
_cell.angle_alpha   90.00
_cell.angle_beta   90.00
_cell.angle_gamma   90.00
#
_symmetry.space_group_name_H-M   'P 1'
#
loop_
_entity.id
_entity.type
_entity.pdbx_description
1 polymer ?
#
loop_
_entity_poly.entity_id
_entity_poly.type
_entity_poly.pdbx_seq_one_letter_code
_entity_poly.pdbx_strand_id
1 'polypeptide(L)' 'MREPSFQIPIIRSGDLDLESPEGRTEWDRRVMALAARRIAEERVRMEQLGIIDEHGELISRELPPDMLPESETTLETG' A
#
# COMPACT_ATOMS: atom_id res chain seq x y z
N MET A 1 14.47 -10.64 -11.53
CA MET A 1 13.18 -10.21 -10.95
C MET A 1 12.69 -9.02 -11.74
N ARG A 2 11.44 -9.03 -12.22
CA ARG A 2 10.83 -7.89 -12.91
C ARG A 2 10.12 -7.06 -11.85
N GLU A 3 10.52 -5.82 -11.63
CA GLU A 3 9.79 -4.94 -10.71
C GLU A 3 8.35 -4.79 -11.21
N PRO A 4 7.34 -5.01 -10.35
CA PRO A 4 5.96 -4.73 -10.73
C PRO A 4 5.83 -3.21 -10.95
N SER A 5 5.56 -2.82 -12.20
CA SER A 5 5.28 -1.43 -12.54
C SER A 5 3.86 -1.08 -12.07
N PHE A 6 3.75 -0.53 -10.86
CA PHE A 6 2.49 -0.01 -10.36
C PHE A 6 2.24 1.38 -10.96
N GLN A 7 1.46 1.42 -12.04
CA GLN A 7 0.98 2.70 -12.56
C GLN A 7 -0.05 3.26 -11.60
N ILE A 8 0.27 4.39 -10.97
CA ILE A 8 -0.67 5.09 -10.09
C ILE A 8 -1.87 5.55 -10.93
N PRO A 9 -3.08 5.04 -10.67
CA PRO A 9 -4.29 5.51 -11.33
C PRO A 9 -4.54 6.98 -10.96
N ILE A 10 -4.81 7.79 -11.99
CA ILE A 10 -5.17 9.20 -11.86
C ILE A 10 -6.66 9.33 -12.16
N ILE A 11 -7.41 9.88 -11.20
CA ILE A 11 -8.81 10.30 -11.42
C ILE A 11 -8.84 11.81 -11.68
N ARG A 12 -9.81 12.26 -12.48
CA ARG A 12 -10.00 13.67 -12.81
C ARG A 12 -11.43 14.09 -12.49
N SER A 13 -11.59 15.37 -12.14
CA SER A 13 -12.88 16.00 -11.86
C SER A 13 -13.30 17.00 -12.94
N GLY A 14 -12.46 17.24 -13.96
CA GLY A 14 -12.70 18.30 -14.95
C GLY A 14 -13.93 18.09 -15.83
N ASP A 15 -14.54 16.90 -15.78
CA ASP A 15 -15.79 16.53 -16.45
C ASP A 15 -17.02 16.63 -15.52
N LEU A 16 -16.85 17.01 -14.25
CA LEU A 16 -17.91 17.05 -13.25
C LEU A 16 -18.23 18.50 -12.84
N ASP A 17 -19.52 18.77 -12.67
CA ASP A 17 -19.98 19.98 -11.96
C ASP A 17 -19.99 19.71 -10.44
N LEU A 18 -18.93 20.12 -9.75
CA LEU A 18 -18.77 19.90 -8.30
C LEU A 18 -19.65 20.81 -7.43
N GLU A 19 -20.32 21.81 -8.02
CA GLU A 19 -21.31 22.61 -7.29
C GLU A 19 -22.65 21.86 -7.17
N SER A 20 -22.91 20.93 -8.10
CA SER A 20 -24.09 20.06 -8.06
C SER A 20 -23.95 18.93 -7.01
N PRO A 21 -25.05 18.51 -6.36
CA PRO A 21 -25.06 17.31 -5.53
C PRO A 21 -24.65 16.03 -6.28
N GLU A 22 -25.06 15.90 -7.54
CA GLU A 22 -24.79 14.74 -8.38
C GLU A 22 -23.31 14.64 -8.75
N GLY A 23 -22.68 15.75 -9.13
CA GLY A 23 -21.25 15.79 -9.45
C GLY A 23 -20.36 15.49 -8.24
N ARG A 24 -20.74 15.95 -7.04
CA ARG A 24 -20.05 15.58 -5.79
C ARG A 24 -20.20 14.09 -5.47
N THR A 25 -21.40 13.54 -5.62
CA THR A 25 -21.65 12.11 -5.39
C THR A 25 -20.82 11.24 -6.33
N GLU A 26 -20.74 11.61 -7.60
CA GLU A 26 -19.93 10.91 -8.59
C GLU A 26 -18.43 11.06 -8.30
N TRP A 27 -17.99 12.24 -7.87
CA TRP A 27 -16.61 12.45 -7.45
C TRP A 27 -16.24 11.55 -6.26
N ASP A 28 -17.07 11.51 -5.21
CA ASP A 28 -16.85 10.66 -4.04
C ASP A 28 -16.79 9.19 -4.44
N ARG A 29 -17.68 8.74 -5.33
CA ARG A 29 -17.65 7.38 -5.87
C ARG A 29 -16.32 7.07 -6.56
N ARG A 30 -15.80 8.00 -7.39
CA ARG A 30 -14.52 7.85 -8.09
C ARG A 30 -13.34 7.80 -7.12
N VAL A 31 -13.33 8.65 -6.10
CA VAL A 31 -12.31 8.67 -5.05
C VAL A 31 -12.31 7.36 -4.27
N MET A 32 -13.48 6.86 -3.87
CA MET A 32 -13.59 5.59 -3.14
C MET A 32 -13.16 4.41 -4.01
N ALA A 33 -13.52 4.39 -5.29
CA ALA A 33 -13.06 3.37 -6.23
C ALA A 33 -11.53 3.37 -6.40
N LEU A 34 -10.93 4.57 -6.48
CA LEU A 34 -9.48 4.74 -6.54
C LEU A 34 -8.80 4.21 -5.27
N ALA A 35 -9.31 4.58 -4.10
CA ALA A 35 -8.79 4.14 -2.80
C ALA A 35 -8.87 2.61 -2.66
N ALA A 36 -10.01 2.02 -2.99
CA ALA A 36 -10.21 0.57 -2.95
C ALA A 36 -9.21 -0.16 -3.86
N ARG A 37 -8.98 0.35 -5.07
CA ARG A 37 -8.00 -0.23 -6.00
C ARG A 37 -6.57 -0.18 -5.45
N ARG A 38 -6.17 0.96 -4.87
CA ARG A 38 -4.83 1.12 -4.28
C ARG A 38 -4.62 0.20 -3.08
N ILE A 39 -5.62 0.07 -2.21
CA ILE A 39 -5.55 -0.83 -1.06
C ILE A 39 -5.39 -2.28 -1.53
N ALA A 40 -6.13 -2.68 -2.56
CA ALA A 40 -6.01 -4.02 -3.13
C ALA A 40 -4.62 -4.27 -3.75
N GLU A 41 -4.09 -3.32 -4.52
CA GLU A 41 -2.75 -3.39 -5.12
C GLU A 41 -1.66 -3.50 -4.05
N GLU A 42 -1.74 -2.67 -3.00
CA GLU A 42 -0.74 -2.69 -1.93
C GLU A 42 -0.84 -3.94 -1.05
N ARG A 43 -2.05 -4.47 -0.83
CA ARG A 43 -2.23 -5.76 -0.14
C ARG A 43 -1.51 -6.89 -0.87
N VAL A 44 -1.69 -6.99 -2.19
CA VAL A 44 -0.99 -7.99 -3.01
C VAL A 44 0.52 -7.83 -2.90
N ARG A 45 1.01 -6.59 -2.90
CA ARG A 45 2.44 -6.32 -2.74
C ARG A 45 2.96 -6.76 -1.37
N MET A 46 2.25 -6.44 -0.29
CA MET A 46 2.63 -6.81 1.07
C MET A 46 2.63 -8.34 1.26
N GLU A 47 1.68 -9.04 0.65
CA GLU A 47 1.61 -10.51 0.62
C GLU A 47 2.82 -11.10 -0.13
N GLN A 48 3.14 -10.58 -1.32
CA GLN A 48 4.31 -11.00 -2.09
C GLN A 48 5.65 -10.76 -1.38
N LEU A 49 5.71 -9.73 -0.54
CA LEU A 49 6.88 -9.42 0.29
C LEU A 49 6.93 -10.26 1.58
N GLY A 50 5.92 -11.07 1.87
CA GLY A 50 5.84 -11.86 3.11
C GLY A 50 5.65 -10.99 4.36
N ILE A 51 5.05 -9.81 4.22
CA ILE A 51 4.74 -8.92 5.34
C ILE A 51 3.40 -9.32 5.98
N ILE A 52 2.42 -9.68 5.15
CA ILE A 52 1.09 -10.14 5.56
C ILE A 52 0.77 -11.50 4.95
N ASP A 53 -0.10 -12.26 5.60
CA ASP A 53 -0.61 -13.55 5.12
C ASP A 53 -1.80 -13.39 4.15
N GLU A 54 -2.34 -14.52 3.69
CA GLU A 54 -3.51 -14.59 2.79
C GLU A 54 -4.78 -13.97 3.41
N HIS A 55 -4.86 -13.87 4.74
CA HIS A 55 -5.96 -13.23 5.46
C HIS A 55 -5.75 -11.73 5.64
N GLY A 56 -4.55 -11.21 5.34
CA GLY A 56 -4.17 -9.82 5.50
C GLY A 56 -3.63 -9.50 6.89
N GLU A 57 -3.31 -10.51 7.69
CA GLU A 57 -2.72 -10.36 9.01
C GLU A 57 -1.20 -10.32 8.91
N LEU A 58 -0.54 -9.59 9.82
CA LEU A 58 0.92 -9.51 9.84
C LEU A 58 1.55 -10.89 10.12
N ILE A 59 2.51 -11.30 9.28
CA ILE A 59 3.21 -12.59 9.44
C ILE A 59 4.06 -12.62 10.71
N SER A 60 4.69 -11.49 11.06
CA SER A 60 5.42 -11.32 12.32
C SER A 60 5.38 -9.86 12.77
N ARG A 61 5.26 -9.66 14.08
CA ARG A 61 5.44 -8.36 14.74
C ARG A 61 6.78 -8.25 15.45
N GLU A 62 7.53 -9.35 15.48
CA GLU A 62 8.83 -9.41 16.12
C GLU A 62 9.90 -8.92 15.14
N LEU A 63 10.81 -8.09 15.64
CA LEU A 63 12.01 -7.75 14.90
C LEU A 63 12.83 -9.02 14.69
N PRO A 64 13.42 -9.21 13.51
CA PRO A 64 14.29 -10.35 13.30
C PRO A 64 15.49 -10.28 14.27
N PRO A 65 16.06 -11.43 14.69
CA PRO A 65 17.03 -11.49 15.80
C PRO A 65 18.26 -10.61 15.62
N ASP A 66 18.67 -10.37 14.38
CA ASP A 66 19.81 -9.54 13.99
C ASP A 66 19.54 -8.03 14.16
N MET A 67 18.27 -7.62 14.20
CA MET A 67 17.82 -6.24 14.43
C MET A 67 17.45 -5.97 15.90
N LEU A 68 17.64 -6.93 16.79
CA LEU A 68 17.42 -6.73 18.22
C LEU A 68 18.52 -5.86 18.83
N PRO A 69 18.24 -5.06 19.88
CA PRO A 69 19.25 -4.22 20.55
C PRO A 69 20.41 -5.03 21.16
N GLU A 70 20.13 -6.29 21.49
CA GLU A 70 21.05 -7.26 22.08
C GLU A 70 21.81 -8.05 21.02
N SER A 71 21.49 -7.84 19.73
CA SER A 71 22.21 -8.44 18.62
C SER A 71 23.64 -7.94 18.61
N GLU A 72 24.60 -8.87 18.67
CA GLU A 72 26.01 -8.56 18.46
C GLU A 72 26.19 -8.14 17.00
N THR A 73 25.99 -6.85 16.69
CA THR A 73 26.51 -6.28 15.45
C THR A 73 28.03 -6.41 15.56
N THR A 74 28.60 -7.40 14.87
CA THR A 74 30.05 -7.47 14.69
C THR A 74 30.42 -6.26 13.85
N LEU A 75 30.71 -5.14 14.52
CA LEU A 75 31.38 -4.01 13.92
C LEU A 75 32.80 -4.50 13.64
N GLU A 76 33.00 -5.05 12.44
CA GLU A 76 34.32 -5.23 11.87
C GLU A 76 34.88 -3.81 11.60
N THR A 77 35.37 -3.16 12.66
CA THR A 77 36.21 -1.97 12.54
C THR A 77 37.57 -2.42 12.04
N GLY A 78 37.70 -2.48 10.72
CA GLY A 78 38.99 -2.51 10.02
C GLY A 78 39.61 -1.14 9.95
#